data_AF-A0A1F0G146-F1
#
_entry.id   AF-A0A1F0G146-F1
#
_cell.length_a   1.000
_cell.length_b   1.000
_cell.length_c   1.000
_cell.angle_alpha   90.00
_cell.angle_beta   90.00
_cell.angle_gamma   90.00
#
_symmetry.space_group_name_H-M   'P 1'
#
loop_
_entity.id
_entity.type
_entity.pdbx_description
1 polymer ?
#
loop_
_entity_poly.entity_id
_entity_poly.type
_entity_poly.pdbx_seq_one_letter_code
_entity_poly.pdbx_strand_id
1 'polypeptide(L)'
;MSETSAINRRILKLALPNILSNLTVPLLGIVDLTLSGHLEDAYAIGAIAIATTMFNLIYWNFSFLRMGTTGLTAQSHGAGNHLAMGRNLTQSLLIALMGGVFILLLQQPILNLTLLILKPEGGLISYATIYYDIVVWGAPAVLCTLALNGWLIGMQNTWYPMAVSIMTNVTNIAISACLVILGGKGITGIATGTLVAQWLGATSLLIGAYLLYFKKNRVSLPRKLEELKVGLRRYFGTNLHIFLRTILISLISAFFTYAGSTQGALILAANALLYQAFTFFNNFVDGFAFAGEAIVGHYYGMKNRHLLTKSVKLLIVWGATFALITSLLYFIISEPFLAFLTDKEEVINIAHNYLIWVYLLPVLGFLAFLYDGVFVGITATREMLLSMLFAVAVFFALYFTLPFTDINHNLWAAFVMYLLARGGCQILMSRKMVGLGKPFEYVYTLSVGTTYLDSEEKIKNYLSTEFPSSQFSSFYITDDVSEYSSRKYLNSVLRVESSLTLDEMIAKTKQIESQFGRKKEPSGDVALDIDVVLMDSQILRNKDFNRDYFQIGYNEIKTIQYGQENY
;
A
#
# COMPACT_ATOMS: atom_id res chain seq x y z
N MET A 1 5.33 20.99 -15.22
CA MET A 1 4.85 19.58 -15.23
C MET A 1 3.49 19.58 -14.54
N SER A 2 2.43 19.02 -15.14
CA SER A 2 1.11 19.03 -14.49
C SER A 2 1.10 18.17 -13.22
N GLU A 3 0.26 18.52 -12.24
CA GLU A 3 0.11 17.75 -11.00
C GLU A 3 -0.22 16.27 -11.27
N THR A 4 -1.09 16.01 -12.26
CA THR A 4 -1.43 14.67 -12.72
C THR A 4 -0.21 13.90 -13.22
N SER A 5 0.66 14.55 -14.01
CA SER A 5 1.91 13.95 -14.50
C SER A 5 2.87 13.62 -13.34
N ALA A 6 2.95 14.49 -12.32
CA ALA A 6 3.77 14.24 -11.14
C ALA A 6 3.29 13.03 -10.32
N ILE A 7 1.98 12.91 -10.07
CA ILE A 7 1.42 11.78 -9.35
C ILE A 7 1.59 10.49 -10.15
N ASN A 8 1.33 10.48 -11.46
CA ASN A 8 1.53 9.30 -12.31
C ASN A 8 2.98 8.81 -12.28
N ARG A 9 3.95 9.72 -12.41
CA ARG A 9 5.37 9.37 -12.31
C ARG A 9 5.69 8.77 -10.94
N ARG A 10 5.10 9.29 -9.86
CA ARG A 10 5.27 8.77 -8.50
C ARG A 10 4.65 7.38 -8.33
N ILE A 11 3.46 7.14 -8.87
CA ILE A 11 2.79 5.83 -8.88
C ILE A 11 3.70 4.81 -9.58
N LEU A 12 4.13 5.08 -10.82
CA LEU A 12 4.95 4.14 -11.58
C LEU A 12 6.33 3.90 -10.95
N LYS A 13 6.95 4.96 -10.39
CA LYS A 13 8.23 4.83 -9.68
C LYS A 13 8.13 3.91 -8.47
N LEU A 14 6.96 3.80 -7.85
CA LEU A 14 6.73 2.90 -6.73
C LEU A 14 6.23 1.53 -7.18
N ALA A 15 5.32 1.47 -8.14
CA ALA A 15 4.69 0.24 -8.60
C ALA A 15 5.65 -0.66 -9.37
N LEU A 16 6.40 -0.13 -10.35
CA LEU A 16 7.24 -0.96 -11.23
C LEU A 16 8.31 -1.76 -10.47
N PRO A 17 9.04 -1.19 -9.49
CA PRO A 17 9.98 -2.00 -8.71
C PRO A 17 9.31 -3.10 -7.89
N ASN A 18 8.13 -2.84 -7.34
CA ASN A 18 7.38 -3.84 -6.59
C ASN A 18 6.87 -4.96 -7.50
N ILE A 19 6.39 -4.63 -8.71
CA ILE A 19 5.99 -5.62 -9.72
C ILE A 19 7.18 -6.53 -10.04
N LEU A 20 8.34 -5.94 -10.36
CA LEU A 20 9.56 -6.70 -10.65
C LEU A 20 9.95 -7.59 -9.47
N SER A 21 9.90 -7.09 -8.23
CA SER A 21 10.19 -7.87 -7.03
C SER A 21 9.23 -9.06 -6.87
N ASN A 22 7.93 -8.85 -7.06
CA ASN A 22 6.92 -9.92 -6.94
C ASN A 22 7.09 -10.98 -8.03
N LEU A 23 7.46 -10.60 -9.25
CA LEU A 23 7.72 -11.52 -10.35
C LEU A 23 8.96 -12.39 -10.13
N THR A 24 9.88 -11.97 -9.26
CA THR A 24 11.05 -12.80 -8.96
C THR A 24 10.71 -14.08 -8.19
N VAL A 25 9.60 -14.10 -7.45
CA VAL A 25 9.17 -15.27 -6.66
C VAL A 25 8.84 -16.48 -7.54
N PRO A 26 7.94 -16.40 -8.53
CA PRO A 26 7.67 -17.54 -9.41
C PRO A 26 8.90 -17.92 -10.25
N LEU A 27 9.72 -16.95 -10.67
CA LEU A 27 10.95 -17.23 -11.42
C LEU A 27 11.96 -18.02 -10.58
N LEU A 28 12.12 -17.69 -9.30
CA LEU A 28 12.98 -18.45 -8.39
C LEU A 28 12.47 -19.88 -8.22
N GLY A 29 11.16 -20.07 -8.07
CA GLY A 29 10.55 -21.40 -7.97
C GLY A 29 10.85 -22.30 -9.17
N ILE A 30 10.86 -21.74 -10.39
CA ILE A 30 11.25 -22.46 -11.61
C ILE A 30 12.73 -22.89 -11.54
N VAL A 31 13.61 -22.02 -11.04
CA VAL A 31 15.04 -22.34 -10.92
C VAL A 31 15.29 -23.41 -9.85
N ASP A 32 14.64 -23.32 -8.69
CA ASP A 32 14.76 -24.33 -7.63
C ASP A 32 14.26 -25.70 -8.11
N LEU A 33 13.16 -25.72 -8.87
CA LEU A 33 12.67 -26.94 -9.52
C LEU A 33 13.69 -27.49 -10.53
N THR A 34 14.31 -26.63 -11.33
CA THR A 34 15.32 -27.04 -12.32
C THR A 34 16.56 -27.62 -11.65
N LEU A 35 17.08 -26.96 -10.60
CA LEU A 35 18.25 -27.43 -9.86
C LEU A 35 17.99 -28.76 -9.16
N SER A 36 16.79 -28.94 -8.57
CA SER A 36 16.41 -30.21 -7.95
C SER A 36 16.21 -31.34 -8.95
N GLY A 37 15.84 -31.05 -10.20
CA GLY A 37 15.80 -32.03 -11.29
C GLY A 37 17.17 -32.60 -11.70
N HIS A 38 18.27 -31.97 -11.29
CA HIS A 38 19.63 -32.49 -11.51
C HIS A 38 20.14 -33.35 -10.35
N LEU A 39 19.30 -33.59 -9.32
CA LEU A 39 19.62 -34.52 -8.26
C LEU A 39 19.34 -35.96 -8.72
N GLU A 40 20.20 -36.90 -8.35
CA GLU A 40 20.05 -38.32 -8.73
C GLU A 40 18.80 -38.98 -8.11
N ASP A 41 18.23 -38.36 -7.06
CA ASP A 41 17.07 -38.89 -6.33
C ASP A 41 15.79 -38.07 -6.61
N ALA A 42 14.82 -38.71 -7.26
CA ALA A 42 13.51 -38.13 -7.58
C ALA A 42 12.72 -37.66 -6.35
N TYR A 43 13.01 -38.19 -5.15
CA TYR A 43 12.36 -37.74 -3.91
C TYR A 43 12.72 -36.31 -3.53
N ALA A 44 13.85 -35.77 -4.00
CA ALA A 44 14.31 -34.43 -3.62
C ALA A 44 13.41 -33.31 -4.18
N ILE A 45 12.89 -33.47 -5.39
CA ILE A 45 11.98 -32.51 -6.02
C ILE A 45 10.68 -32.38 -5.22
N GLY A 46 10.05 -33.52 -4.91
CA GLY A 46 8.82 -33.55 -4.13
C GLY A 46 9.02 -33.02 -2.71
N ALA A 47 10.19 -33.27 -2.10
CA ALA A 47 10.50 -32.80 -0.76
C ALA A 47 10.63 -31.27 -0.69
N ILE A 48 11.22 -30.64 -1.72
CA ILE A 48 11.28 -29.17 -1.81
C ILE A 48 9.89 -28.58 -1.99
N ALA A 49 9.01 -29.20 -2.78
CA ALA A 49 7.63 -28.73 -2.92
C ALA A 49 6.86 -28.80 -1.59
N ILE A 50 7.03 -29.89 -0.83
CA ILE A 50 6.46 -30.03 0.52
C ILE A 50 7.04 -28.96 1.45
N ALA A 51 8.36 -28.80 1.50
CA ALA A 51 9.01 -27.84 2.39
C ALA A 51 8.63 -26.38 2.06
N THR A 52 8.57 -26.01 0.78
CA THR A 52 8.06 -24.71 0.34
C THR A 52 6.62 -24.49 0.80
N THR A 53 5.78 -25.52 0.71
CA THR A 53 4.40 -25.46 1.22
C THR A 53 4.38 -25.25 2.74
N MET A 54 5.23 -25.96 3.49
CA MET A 54 5.37 -25.76 4.94
C MET A 54 5.74 -24.31 5.28
N PHE A 55 6.76 -23.75 4.63
CA PHE A 55 7.20 -22.38 4.89
C PHE A 55 6.19 -21.34 4.42
N ASN A 56 5.44 -21.59 3.35
CA ASN A 56 4.31 -20.74 2.98
C ASN A 56 3.26 -20.73 4.08
N LEU A 57 2.88 -21.88 4.65
CA LEU A 57 1.93 -21.93 5.77
C LEU A 57 2.46 -21.20 7.02
N ILE A 58 3.76 -21.27 7.30
CA ILE A 58 4.37 -20.63 8.48
C ILE A 58 4.52 -19.12 8.27
N TYR A 59 5.16 -18.69 7.18
CA TYR A 59 5.56 -17.30 6.97
C TYR A 59 4.47 -16.41 6.37
N TRP A 60 3.57 -16.94 5.53
CA TRP A 60 2.52 -16.14 4.90
C TRP A 60 1.61 -15.45 5.92
N ASN A 61 1.38 -16.11 7.05
CA ASN A 61 0.60 -15.59 8.16
C ASN A 61 1.23 -14.36 8.83
N PHE A 62 2.54 -14.14 8.67
CA PHE A 62 3.24 -12.95 9.17
C PHE A 62 3.32 -11.80 8.15
N SER A 63 2.71 -11.94 6.97
CA SER A 63 2.65 -10.88 5.95
C SER A 63 2.05 -9.56 6.46
N PHE A 64 1.27 -9.62 7.55
CA PHE A 64 0.78 -8.42 8.25
C PHE A 64 1.92 -7.49 8.68
N LEU A 65 3.12 -8.00 8.99
CA LEU A 65 4.27 -7.18 9.38
C LEU A 65 4.64 -6.19 8.29
N ARG A 66 4.55 -6.60 7.02
CA ARG A 66 4.80 -5.72 5.88
C ARG A 66 3.70 -4.66 5.78
N MET A 67 2.45 -5.10 5.65
CA MET A 67 1.30 -4.21 5.43
C MET A 67 1.11 -3.20 6.58
N GLY A 68 1.08 -3.69 7.82
CA GLY A 68 0.87 -2.86 9.00
C GLY A 68 1.98 -1.82 9.21
N THR A 69 3.23 -2.16 8.86
CA THR A 69 4.36 -1.23 8.99
C THR A 69 4.32 -0.16 7.90
N THR A 70 3.98 -0.51 6.66
CA THR A 70 3.99 0.43 5.53
C THR A 70 3.02 1.58 5.75
N GLY A 71 1.76 1.30 6.10
CA GLY A 71 0.73 2.33 6.29
C GLY A 71 1.09 3.33 7.39
N LEU A 72 1.50 2.82 8.56
CA LEU A 72 1.92 3.65 9.70
C LEU A 72 3.16 4.49 9.35
N THR A 73 4.12 3.90 8.64
CA THR A 73 5.35 4.58 8.22
C THR A 73 5.07 5.62 7.15
N ALA A 74 4.21 5.33 6.16
CA ALA A 74 3.81 6.27 5.12
C ALA A 74 3.13 7.51 5.71
N GLN A 75 2.23 7.33 6.68
CA GLN A 75 1.60 8.45 7.39
C GLN A 75 2.61 9.26 8.19
N SER A 76 3.52 8.59 8.90
CA SER A 76 4.58 9.28 9.66
C SER A 76 5.52 10.05 8.73
N HIS A 77 5.85 9.47 7.57
CA HIS A 77 6.63 10.08 6.50
C HIS A 77 5.92 11.30 5.91
N GLY A 78 4.62 11.22 5.65
CA GLY A 78 3.77 12.35 5.26
C GLY A 78 3.77 13.48 6.29
N ALA A 79 3.60 13.15 7.56
CA ALA A 79 3.59 14.13 8.64
C ALA A 79 4.97 14.75 8.94
N GLY A 80 6.05 14.30 8.27
CA GLY A 80 7.42 14.74 8.58
C GLY A 80 7.92 14.32 9.97
N ASN A 81 7.28 13.33 10.61
CA ASN A 81 7.60 12.94 11.98
C ASN A 81 8.73 11.90 12.01
N HIS A 82 9.97 12.39 12.04
CA HIS A 82 11.19 11.56 12.00
C HIS A 82 11.29 10.53 13.14
N LEU A 83 10.80 10.87 14.33
CA LEU A 83 10.78 9.96 15.47
C LEU A 83 9.75 8.84 15.29
N ALA A 84 8.54 9.18 14.82
CA ALA A 84 7.51 8.19 14.54
C ALA A 84 7.94 7.22 13.42
N MET A 85 8.64 7.71 12.39
CA MET A 85 9.22 6.86 11.34
C MET A 85 10.17 5.81 11.94
N GLY A 86 11.08 6.21 12.84
CA GLY A 86 12.01 5.28 13.48
C GLY A 86 11.32 4.35 14.47
N ARG A 87 10.36 4.87 15.24
CA ARG A 87 9.54 4.06 16.16
C ARG A 87 8.79 2.94 15.45
N ASN A 88 8.15 3.22 14.31
CA ASN A 88 7.43 2.20 13.55
C ASN A 88 8.37 1.08 13.08
N LEU A 89 9.59 1.41 12.67
CA LEU A 89 10.62 0.40 12.33
C LEU A 89 11.01 -0.42 13.56
N THR A 90 11.29 0.22 14.69
CA THR A 90 11.71 -0.48 15.90
C THR A 90 10.62 -1.43 16.40
N GLN A 91 9.36 -0.97 16.46
CA GLN A 91 8.22 -1.80 16.87
C GLN A 91 8.03 -3.01 15.95
N SER A 92 8.11 -2.80 14.63
CA SER A 92 7.93 -3.87 13.65
C SER A 92 9.08 -4.88 13.65
N LEU A 93 10.32 -4.42 13.77
CA LEU A 93 11.48 -5.30 13.93
C LEU A 93 11.43 -6.11 15.23
N LEU A 94 11.00 -5.52 16.35
CA LEU A 94 10.87 -6.24 17.61
C LEU A 94 9.85 -7.37 17.49
N ILE A 95 8.69 -7.12 16.88
CA ILE A 95 7.66 -8.16 16.68
C ILE A 95 8.15 -9.22 15.69
N ALA A 96 8.84 -8.83 14.63
CA ALA A 96 9.45 -9.75 13.68
C ALA A 96 10.46 -10.69 14.37
N LEU A 97 11.35 -10.13 15.21
CA LEU A 97 12.33 -10.92 15.97
C LEU A 97 11.66 -11.83 16.99
N MET A 98 10.67 -11.35 17.74
CA MET A 98 9.90 -12.18 18.67
C MET A 98 9.19 -13.32 17.94
N GLY A 99 8.57 -13.05 16.80
CA GLY A 99 7.92 -14.07 15.96
C GLY A 99 8.93 -15.09 15.41
N GLY A 100 10.10 -14.64 14.97
CA GLY A 100 11.16 -15.50 14.46
C GLY A 100 11.70 -16.42 15.57
N VAL A 101 12.00 -15.87 16.73
CA VAL A 101 12.43 -16.63 17.91
C VAL A 101 11.34 -17.61 18.35
N PHE A 102 10.07 -17.20 18.33
CA PHE A 102 8.95 -18.07 18.65
C PHE A 102 8.86 -19.27 17.69
N ILE A 103 9.05 -19.06 16.38
CA ILE A 103 9.11 -20.15 15.39
C ILE A 103 10.28 -21.09 15.70
N LEU A 104 11.47 -20.56 16.02
CA LEU A 104 12.64 -21.39 16.36
C LEU A 104 12.42 -22.21 17.62
N LEU A 105 11.84 -21.63 18.67
CA LEU A 105 11.51 -22.34 19.91
C LEU A 105 10.50 -23.47 19.68
N LEU A 106 9.57 -23.28 18.74
CA LEU A 106 8.53 -24.26 18.39
C LEU A 106 8.84 -25.06 17.12
N GLN A 107 10.09 -25.06 16.64
CA GLN A 107 10.43 -25.64 15.34
C GLN A 107 10.00 -27.11 15.20
N GLN A 108 10.18 -27.93 16.25
CA GLN A 108 9.83 -29.35 16.25
C GLN A 108 8.30 -29.59 16.32
N PRO A 109 7.55 -28.96 17.24
CA PRO A 109 6.09 -28.98 17.19
C PRO A 109 5.51 -28.52 15.84
N ILE A 110 6.08 -27.46 15.26
CA ILE A 110 5.64 -26.92 13.96
C ILE A 110 5.90 -27.96 12.86
N LEU A 111 7.09 -28.56 12.81
CA LEU A 111 7.42 -29.61 11.83
C LEU A 111 6.46 -30.80 11.94
N ASN A 112 6.23 -31.30 13.15
CA ASN A 112 5.33 -32.43 13.37
C ASN A 112 3.90 -32.11 12.94
N LEU A 113 3.43 -30.89 13.25
CA LEU A 113 2.10 -30.43 12.84
C LEU A 113 2.00 -30.30 11.31
N THR A 114 3.00 -29.74 10.64
CA THR A 114 2.97 -29.59 9.18
C THR A 114 3.07 -30.95 8.48
N LEU A 115 3.88 -31.88 8.97
CA LEU A 115 3.92 -33.26 8.46
C LEU A 115 2.58 -33.99 8.65
N LEU A 116 1.91 -33.78 9.79
CA LEU A 116 0.59 -34.36 10.06
C LEU A 116 -0.49 -33.82 9.13
N ILE A 117 -0.41 -32.53 8.78
CA ILE A 117 -1.35 -31.87 7.88
C ILE A 117 -1.11 -32.28 6.43
N LEU A 118 0.15 -32.24 5.98
CA LEU A 118 0.52 -32.49 4.58
C LEU A 118 0.59 -33.98 4.22
N LYS A 119 0.83 -34.85 5.21
CA LYS A 119 0.92 -36.32 5.08
C LYS A 119 1.78 -36.79 3.88
N PRO A 120 3.04 -36.34 3.76
CA PRO A 120 3.90 -36.80 2.69
C PRO A 120 4.27 -38.29 2.85
N GLU A 121 4.39 -39.01 1.74
CA GLU A 121 4.63 -40.46 1.74
C GLU A 121 6.11 -40.85 1.68
N GLY A 122 6.48 -41.97 2.32
CA GLY A 122 7.78 -42.62 2.14
C GLY A 122 9.01 -41.73 2.39
N GLY A 123 9.97 -41.77 1.46
CA GLY A 123 11.26 -41.05 1.56
C GLY A 123 11.15 -39.52 1.59
N LEU A 124 10.00 -38.96 1.20
CA LEU A 124 9.77 -37.50 1.18
C LEU A 124 9.85 -36.87 2.57
N ILE A 125 9.46 -37.61 3.62
CA ILE A 125 9.51 -37.11 5.00
C ILE A 125 10.94 -36.76 5.40
N SER A 126 11.91 -37.65 5.14
CA SER A 126 13.30 -37.43 5.56
C SER A 126 13.91 -36.21 4.85
N TYR A 127 13.72 -36.12 3.54
CA TYR A 127 14.22 -34.99 2.75
C TYR A 127 13.55 -33.66 3.14
N ALA A 128 12.22 -33.65 3.34
CA ALA A 128 11.51 -32.44 3.77
C ALA A 128 11.96 -31.98 5.17
N THR A 129 12.21 -32.92 6.08
CA THR A 129 12.75 -32.64 7.43
C THR A 129 14.15 -32.05 7.36
N ILE A 130 15.07 -32.63 6.56
CA ILE A 130 16.43 -32.08 6.38
C ILE A 130 16.38 -30.64 5.88
N TYR A 131 15.54 -30.39 4.86
CA TYR A 131 15.37 -29.05 4.31
C TYR A 131 14.82 -28.08 5.38
N TYR A 132 13.78 -28.50 6.09
CA TYR A 132 13.14 -27.71 7.14
C TYR A 132 14.11 -27.35 8.27
N ASP A 133 14.84 -28.33 8.82
CA ASP A 133 15.76 -28.15 9.95
C ASP A 133 16.87 -27.14 9.65
N ILE A 134 17.23 -26.97 8.38
CA ILE A 134 18.19 -25.97 7.93
C ILE A 134 17.51 -24.60 7.75
N VAL A 135 16.43 -24.55 6.96
CA VAL A 135 15.83 -23.27 6.54
C VAL A 135 15.06 -22.58 7.67
N VAL A 136 14.57 -23.32 8.68
CA VAL A 136 13.83 -22.73 9.81
C VAL A 136 14.64 -21.67 10.55
N TRP A 137 15.98 -21.78 10.58
CA TRP A 137 16.90 -20.78 11.13
C TRP A 137 16.86 -19.43 10.42
N GLY A 138 16.26 -19.37 9.23
CA GLY A 138 16.01 -18.15 8.49
C GLY A 138 14.74 -17.40 8.93
N ALA A 139 13.91 -17.99 9.79
CA ALA A 139 12.64 -17.38 10.22
C ALA A 139 12.81 -15.93 10.76
N PRO A 140 13.78 -15.62 11.65
CA PRO A 140 14.00 -14.24 12.08
C PRO A 140 14.36 -13.30 10.91
N ALA A 141 15.21 -13.75 9.99
CA ALA A 141 15.64 -12.96 8.84
C ALA A 141 14.47 -12.66 7.88
N VAL A 142 13.64 -13.66 7.60
CA VAL A 142 12.45 -13.51 6.74
C VAL A 142 11.45 -12.53 7.34
N LEU A 143 11.14 -12.66 8.65
CA LEU A 143 10.20 -11.75 9.29
C LEU A 143 10.74 -10.32 9.40
N CYS A 144 12.04 -10.15 9.69
CA CYS A 144 12.67 -8.83 9.66
C CYS A 144 12.65 -8.23 8.26
N THR A 145 12.83 -9.05 7.22
CA THR A 145 12.71 -8.63 5.82
C THR A 145 11.32 -8.12 5.50
N LEU A 146 10.25 -8.77 5.98
CA LEU A 146 8.88 -8.27 5.83
C LEU A 146 8.68 -6.88 6.48
N ALA A 147 9.16 -6.71 7.71
CA ALA A 147 9.09 -5.43 8.43
C ALA A 147 9.89 -4.32 7.71
N LEU A 148 11.12 -4.61 7.28
CA LEU A 148 11.99 -3.66 6.57
C LEU A 148 11.44 -3.28 5.20
N ASN A 149 10.93 -4.25 4.44
CA ASN A 149 10.26 -3.97 3.18
C ASN A 149 9.07 -3.05 3.39
N GLY A 150 8.21 -3.36 4.36
CA GLY A 150 7.06 -2.50 4.68
C GLY A 150 7.50 -1.08 5.06
N TRP A 151 8.52 -0.97 5.91
CA TRP A 151 9.06 0.33 6.29
C TRP A 151 9.63 1.12 5.11
N LEU A 152 10.48 0.50 4.26
CA LEU A 152 11.07 1.16 3.09
C LEU A 152 10.02 1.59 2.06
N ILE A 153 9.01 0.75 1.81
CA ILE A 153 7.88 1.10 0.95
C ILE A 153 7.15 2.33 1.53
N GLY A 154 6.91 2.35 2.85
CA GLY A 154 6.27 3.48 3.52
C GLY A 154 7.10 4.77 3.43
N MET A 155 8.42 4.63 3.47
CA MET A 155 9.40 5.69 3.22
C MET A 155 9.52 6.08 1.73
N GLN A 156 8.60 5.63 0.88
CA GLN A 156 8.52 5.94 -0.56
C GLN A 156 9.72 5.42 -1.36
N ASN A 157 10.32 4.30 -0.92
CA ASN A 157 11.45 3.67 -1.57
C ASN A 157 11.18 2.19 -1.82
N THR A 158 10.80 1.86 -3.06
CA THR A 158 10.55 0.48 -3.51
C THR A 158 11.71 -0.07 -4.35
N TRP A 159 12.61 0.81 -4.81
CA TRP A 159 13.77 0.41 -5.60
C TRP A 159 14.78 -0.39 -4.78
N TYR A 160 15.09 0.05 -3.56
CA TYR A 160 16.06 -0.65 -2.72
C TYR A 160 15.57 -2.05 -2.27
N PRO A 161 14.31 -2.21 -1.79
CA PRO A 161 13.72 -3.53 -1.59
C PRO A 161 13.81 -4.45 -2.82
N MET A 162 13.46 -3.95 -4.01
CA MET A 162 13.54 -4.72 -5.26
C MET A 162 14.98 -5.18 -5.55
N ALA A 163 15.96 -4.27 -5.45
CA ALA A 163 17.36 -4.59 -5.70
C ALA A 163 17.87 -5.68 -4.74
N VAL A 164 17.52 -5.57 -3.45
CA VAL A 164 17.87 -6.60 -2.45
C VAL A 164 17.15 -7.92 -2.74
N SER A 165 15.88 -7.90 -3.13
CA SER A 165 15.15 -9.12 -3.50
C SER A 165 15.80 -9.85 -4.67
N ILE A 166 16.20 -9.12 -5.72
CA ILE A 166 16.90 -9.70 -6.87
C ILE A 166 18.25 -10.27 -6.42
N MET A 167 19.02 -9.53 -5.64
CA MET A 167 20.30 -9.99 -5.10
C MET A 167 20.13 -11.26 -4.26
N THR A 168 19.16 -11.30 -3.35
CA THR A 168 18.83 -12.48 -2.54
C THR A 168 18.54 -13.69 -3.41
N ASN A 169 17.72 -13.54 -4.45
CA ASN A 169 17.38 -14.67 -5.33
C ASN A 169 18.58 -15.14 -6.15
N VAL A 170 19.38 -14.22 -6.69
CA VAL A 170 20.61 -14.56 -7.42
C VAL A 170 21.61 -15.26 -6.50
N THR A 171 21.77 -14.79 -5.26
CA THR A 171 22.63 -15.44 -4.25
C THR A 171 22.12 -16.83 -3.90
N ASN A 172 20.80 -17.00 -3.72
CA ASN A 172 20.21 -18.33 -3.48
C ASN A 172 20.60 -19.29 -4.60
N ILE A 173 20.31 -18.92 -5.85
CA ILE A 173 20.60 -19.75 -7.03
C ILE A 173 22.09 -20.07 -7.11
N ALA A 174 22.97 -19.08 -6.96
CA ALA A 174 24.41 -19.26 -7.09
C ALA A 174 24.98 -20.20 -6.01
N ILE A 175 24.56 -20.04 -4.75
CA ILE A 175 25.05 -20.88 -3.65
C ILE A 175 24.45 -22.28 -3.75
N SER A 176 23.15 -22.40 -4.00
CA SER A 176 22.46 -23.68 -4.18
C SER A 176 23.08 -24.48 -5.31
N ALA A 177 23.28 -23.88 -6.49
CA ALA A 177 23.93 -24.53 -7.63
C ALA A 177 25.37 -24.94 -7.33
N CYS A 178 26.16 -24.08 -6.66
CA CYS A 178 27.53 -24.39 -6.27
C CYS A 178 27.60 -25.61 -5.33
N LEU A 179 26.76 -25.64 -4.29
CA LEU A 179 26.77 -26.73 -3.30
C LEU A 179 26.19 -28.03 -3.85
N VAL A 180 25.24 -27.97 -4.77
CA VAL A 180 24.66 -29.14 -5.43
C VAL A 180 25.63 -29.71 -6.47
N ILE A 181 26.07 -28.90 -7.43
CA ILE A 181 26.83 -29.35 -8.60
C ILE A 181 28.30 -29.60 -8.25
N LEU A 182 28.95 -28.70 -7.52
CA LEU A 182 30.37 -28.83 -7.18
C LEU A 182 30.59 -29.55 -5.85
N GLY A 183 29.67 -29.38 -4.90
CA GLY A 183 29.79 -29.92 -3.55
C GLY A 183 29.11 -31.27 -3.31
N GLY A 184 28.27 -31.75 -4.24
CA GLY A 184 27.52 -33.01 -4.09
C GLY A 184 26.58 -33.05 -2.88
N LYS A 185 26.19 -31.89 -2.31
CA LYS A 185 25.44 -31.83 -1.03
C LYS A 185 23.93 -32.04 -1.17
N GLY A 186 23.42 -32.35 -2.36
CA GLY A 186 22.00 -32.63 -2.60
C GLY A 186 21.05 -31.57 -2.02
N ILE A 187 19.98 -32.03 -1.37
CA ILE A 187 18.98 -31.14 -0.74
C ILE A 187 19.57 -30.18 0.31
N THR A 188 20.61 -30.62 1.02
CA THR A 188 21.29 -29.81 2.04
C THR A 188 21.95 -28.59 1.40
N GLY A 189 22.46 -28.73 0.17
CA GLY A 189 23.00 -27.62 -0.61
C GLY A 189 21.95 -26.55 -0.93
N ILE A 190 20.77 -26.98 -1.38
CA ILE A 190 19.65 -26.09 -1.73
C ILE A 190 19.12 -25.37 -0.48
N ALA A 191 18.92 -26.11 0.61
CA ALA A 191 18.48 -25.56 1.88
C ALA A 191 19.48 -24.52 2.44
N THR A 192 20.79 -24.81 2.35
CA THR A 192 21.84 -23.90 2.80
C THR A 192 21.89 -22.63 1.95
N GLY A 193 21.77 -22.74 0.62
CA GLY A 193 21.71 -21.58 -0.27
C GLY A 193 20.54 -20.66 0.04
N THR A 194 19.37 -21.24 0.31
CA THR A 194 18.17 -20.51 0.75
C THR A 194 18.40 -19.77 2.07
N LEU A 195 18.93 -20.46 3.09
CA LEU A 195 19.21 -19.87 4.40
C LEU A 195 20.18 -18.69 4.32
N VAL A 196 21.29 -18.85 3.60
CA VAL A 196 22.30 -17.79 3.43
C VAL A 196 21.70 -16.59 2.71
N ALA A 197 20.93 -16.82 1.65
CA ALA A 197 20.27 -15.76 0.90
C ALA A 197 19.27 -14.95 1.75
N GLN A 198 18.50 -15.62 2.62
CA GLN A 198 17.56 -14.96 3.53
C GLN A 198 18.27 -14.01 4.51
N TRP A 199 19.37 -14.47 5.12
CA TRP A 199 20.18 -13.62 6.02
C TRP A 199 20.88 -12.48 5.29
N LEU A 200 21.40 -12.73 4.08
CA LEU A 200 22.01 -11.69 3.25
C LEU A 200 20.98 -10.61 2.87
N GLY A 201 19.75 -11.01 2.53
CA GLY A 201 18.66 -10.08 2.23
C GLY A 201 18.32 -9.20 3.43
N ALA A 202 18.07 -9.82 4.59
CA ALA A 202 17.72 -9.10 5.82
C ALA A 202 18.82 -8.11 6.25
N THR A 203 20.08 -8.54 6.24
CA THR A 203 21.22 -7.68 6.60
C THR A 203 21.42 -6.55 5.60
N SER A 204 21.25 -6.79 4.31
CA SER A 204 21.35 -5.75 3.27
C SER A 204 20.25 -4.70 3.39
N LEU A 205 19.03 -5.10 3.76
CA LEU A 205 17.95 -4.17 4.08
C LEU A 205 18.25 -3.32 5.32
N LEU A 206 18.79 -3.92 6.39
CA LEU A 206 19.21 -3.20 7.59
C LEU A 206 20.32 -2.17 7.29
N ILE A 207 21.34 -2.57 6.53
CA ILE A 207 22.43 -1.69 6.10
C ILE A 207 21.87 -0.54 5.26
N GLY A 208 20.95 -0.83 4.34
CA GLY A 208 20.27 0.17 3.52
C GLY A 208 19.48 1.18 4.35
N ALA A 209 18.69 0.70 5.31
CA ALA A 209 17.95 1.55 6.24
C ALA A 209 18.90 2.48 7.01
N TYR A 210 20.02 1.95 7.52
CA TYR A 210 21.04 2.74 8.19
C TYR A 210 21.68 3.80 7.30
N LEU A 211 22.22 3.41 6.14
CA LEU A 211 22.99 4.30 5.25
C LEU A 211 22.12 5.37 4.57
N LEU A 212 20.88 5.03 4.20
CA LEU A 212 20.00 5.92 3.44
C LEU A 212 19.23 6.89 4.34
N TYR A 213 18.93 6.51 5.60
CA TYR A 213 18.02 7.26 6.46
C TYR A 213 18.65 7.68 7.79
N PHE A 214 19.17 6.74 8.59
CA PHE A 214 19.69 7.05 9.92
C PHE A 214 20.99 7.85 9.87
N LYS A 215 21.99 7.42 9.08
CA LYS A 215 23.27 8.13 8.91
C LYS A 215 23.10 9.53 8.35
N LYS A 216 22.03 9.77 7.57
CA LYS A 216 21.69 11.07 6.99
C LYS A 216 20.75 11.92 7.86
N ASN A 217 20.51 11.52 9.11
CA ASN A 217 19.59 12.18 10.05
C ASN A 217 18.16 12.39 9.50
N ARG A 218 17.72 11.55 8.57
CA ARG A 218 16.35 11.62 8.00
C ARG A 218 15.32 10.90 8.86
N VAL A 219 15.78 10.10 9.83
CA VAL A 219 14.94 9.32 10.76
C VAL A 219 15.64 9.30 12.12
N SER A 220 14.87 9.36 13.20
CA SER A 220 15.37 9.29 14.58
C SER A 220 14.85 8.04 15.27
N LEU A 221 15.73 7.31 15.96
CA LEU A 221 15.32 6.15 16.76
C LEU A 221 14.76 6.59 18.12
N PRO A 222 13.77 5.87 18.67
CA PRO A 222 13.35 6.07 20.05
C PRO A 222 14.50 5.77 21.00
N ARG A 223 14.76 6.67 21.95
CA ARG A 223 15.83 6.55 22.95
C ARG A 223 15.33 5.96 24.26
N LYS A 224 14.03 6.09 24.53
CA LYS A 224 13.37 5.62 25.76
C LYS A 224 12.29 4.60 25.44
N LEU A 225 12.03 3.72 26.40
CA LEU A 225 10.96 2.73 26.28
C LEU A 225 9.57 3.38 26.18
N GLU A 226 9.39 4.53 26.83
CA GLU A 226 8.14 5.32 26.78
C GLU A 226 7.81 5.77 25.35
N GLU A 227 8.81 6.27 24.62
CA GLU A 227 8.66 6.68 23.22
C GLU A 227 8.25 5.48 22.35
N LEU A 228 8.81 4.29 22.63
CA LEU A 228 8.46 3.05 21.94
C LEU A 228 7.04 2.56 22.26
N LYS A 229 6.49 2.86 23.44
CA LYS A 229 5.13 2.44 23.82
C LYS A 229 4.03 3.28 23.16
N VAL A 230 4.36 4.46 22.64
CA VAL A 230 3.38 5.34 21.98
C VAL A 230 2.80 4.66 20.74
N GLY A 231 1.47 4.64 20.66
CA GLY A 231 0.74 4.09 19.51
C GLY A 231 0.72 2.57 19.43
N LEU A 232 1.23 1.85 20.45
CA LEU A 232 1.34 0.39 20.43
C LEU A 232 -0.02 -0.31 20.29
N ARG A 233 -1.07 0.20 20.94
CA ARG A 233 -2.45 -0.30 20.78
C ARG A 233 -2.94 -0.17 19.34
N ARG A 234 -2.68 0.97 18.70
CA ARG A 234 -3.02 1.20 17.28
C ARG A 234 -2.23 0.25 16.38
N TYR A 235 -0.94 0.06 16.65
CA TYR A 235 -0.10 -0.89 15.93
C TYR A 235 -0.68 -2.31 16.01
N PHE A 236 -0.90 -2.86 17.22
CA PHE A 236 -1.42 -4.22 17.37
C PHE A 236 -2.83 -4.38 16.80
N GLY A 237 -3.72 -3.41 17.04
CA GLY A 237 -5.07 -3.43 16.44
C GLY A 237 -5.04 -3.44 14.92
N THR A 238 -4.15 -2.63 14.32
CA THR A 238 -3.98 -2.58 12.86
C THR A 238 -3.54 -3.94 12.32
N ASN A 239 -2.52 -4.53 12.94
CA ASN A 239 -1.94 -5.80 12.50
C ASN A 239 -2.85 -7.00 12.74
N LEU A 240 -3.62 -7.01 13.85
CA LEU A 240 -4.60 -8.06 14.12
C LEU A 240 -5.70 -8.12 13.06
N HIS A 241 -6.22 -6.97 12.63
CA HIS A 241 -7.23 -6.95 11.56
C HIS A 241 -6.67 -7.45 10.22
N ILE A 242 -5.43 -7.10 9.89
CA ILE A 242 -4.76 -7.58 8.67
C ILE A 242 -4.57 -9.10 8.76
N PHE A 243 -4.10 -9.61 9.89
CA PHE A 243 -3.93 -11.04 10.14
C PHE A 243 -5.24 -11.82 9.97
N LEU A 244 -6.33 -11.37 10.60
CA LEU A 244 -7.64 -12.00 10.46
C LEU A 244 -8.14 -11.95 9.00
N ARG A 245 -7.93 -10.84 8.29
CA ARG A 245 -8.26 -10.72 6.87
C ARG A 245 -7.46 -11.71 6.02
N THR A 246 -6.19 -11.95 6.34
CA THR A 246 -5.36 -12.94 5.63
C THR A 246 -5.84 -14.36 5.89
N ILE A 247 -6.24 -14.71 7.12
CA ILE A 247 -6.85 -16.02 7.42
C ILE A 247 -8.10 -16.26 6.55
N LEU A 248 -8.96 -15.25 6.41
CA LEU A 248 -10.17 -15.36 5.59
C LEU A 248 -9.86 -15.58 4.10
N ILE A 249 -8.78 -15.00 3.58
CA ILE A 249 -8.33 -15.25 2.20
C ILE A 249 -7.81 -16.68 2.08
N SER A 250 -6.98 -17.12 3.02
CA SER A 250 -6.49 -18.49 3.06
C SER A 250 -7.64 -19.51 3.14
N LEU A 251 -8.71 -19.19 3.86
CA LEU A 251 -9.93 -20.01 3.92
C LEU A 251 -10.60 -20.15 2.55
N ILE A 252 -10.77 -19.05 1.80
CA ILE A 252 -11.36 -19.08 0.45
C ILE A 252 -10.47 -19.90 -0.49
N SER A 253 -9.16 -19.69 -0.47
CA SER A 253 -8.22 -20.45 -1.30
C SER A 253 -8.21 -21.94 -0.95
N ALA A 254 -8.23 -22.29 0.35
CA ALA A 254 -8.31 -23.68 0.80
C ALA A 254 -9.63 -24.34 0.39
N PHE A 255 -10.75 -23.63 0.54
CA PHE A 255 -12.05 -24.12 0.11
C PHE A 255 -12.13 -24.28 -1.41
N PHE A 256 -11.53 -23.37 -2.19
CA PHE A 256 -11.48 -23.48 -3.64
C PHE A 256 -10.80 -24.79 -4.10
N THR A 257 -9.64 -25.10 -3.50
CA THR A 257 -8.94 -26.36 -3.74
C THR A 257 -9.75 -27.57 -3.29
N TYR A 258 -10.38 -27.50 -2.11
CA TYR A 258 -11.24 -28.56 -1.60
C TYR A 258 -12.46 -28.83 -2.49
N ALA A 259 -13.17 -27.78 -2.91
CA ALA A 259 -14.31 -27.91 -3.81
C ALA A 259 -13.90 -28.44 -5.19
N GLY A 260 -12.70 -28.09 -5.67
CA GLY A 260 -12.14 -28.71 -6.88
C GLY A 260 -11.85 -30.21 -6.71
N SER A 261 -11.35 -30.62 -5.54
CA SER A 261 -10.97 -32.02 -5.30
C SER A 261 -12.18 -32.95 -5.16
N THR A 262 -13.30 -32.47 -4.64
CA THR A 262 -14.55 -33.25 -4.55
C THR A 262 -15.21 -33.47 -5.92
N GLN A 263 -14.82 -32.71 -6.94
CA GLN A 263 -15.32 -32.82 -8.31
C GLN A 263 -14.46 -33.74 -9.21
N GLY A 264 -13.37 -34.28 -8.67
CA GLY A 264 -12.50 -35.24 -9.37
C GLY A 264 -11.15 -34.66 -9.79
N ALA A 265 -10.20 -35.57 -10.05
CA ALA A 265 -8.79 -35.20 -10.25
C ALA A 265 -8.54 -34.30 -11.47
N LEU A 266 -9.27 -34.52 -12.57
CA LEU A 266 -9.13 -33.71 -13.78
C LEU A 266 -9.66 -32.27 -13.60
N ILE A 267 -10.79 -32.10 -12.91
CA ILE A 267 -11.35 -30.77 -12.58
C ILE A 267 -10.42 -30.04 -11.61
N LEU A 268 -9.91 -30.72 -10.58
CA LEU A 268 -8.91 -30.16 -9.67
C LEU A 268 -7.67 -29.68 -10.43
N ALA A 269 -7.15 -30.49 -11.36
CA ALA A 269 -5.98 -30.13 -12.16
C ALA A 269 -6.26 -28.91 -13.06
N ALA A 270 -7.41 -28.87 -13.74
CA ALA A 270 -7.83 -27.74 -14.56
C ALA A 270 -8.00 -26.47 -13.71
N ASN A 271 -8.60 -26.58 -12.53
CA ASN A 271 -8.73 -25.46 -11.60
C ASN A 271 -7.38 -24.95 -11.11
N ALA A 272 -6.45 -25.84 -10.76
CA ALA A 272 -5.10 -25.44 -10.37
C ALA A 272 -4.39 -24.69 -11.50
N LEU A 273 -4.53 -25.17 -12.75
CA LEU A 273 -3.97 -24.55 -13.95
C LEU A 273 -4.48 -23.12 -14.14
N LEU A 274 -5.81 -22.94 -14.10
CA LEU A 274 -6.47 -21.64 -14.26
C LEU A 274 -6.20 -20.71 -13.06
N TYR A 275 -6.09 -21.25 -11.85
CA TYR A 275 -5.74 -20.49 -10.65
C TYR A 275 -4.33 -19.89 -10.73
N GLN A 276 -3.42 -20.47 -11.54
CA GLN A 276 -2.13 -19.82 -11.80
C GLN A 276 -2.27 -18.51 -12.55
N ALA A 277 -3.24 -18.38 -13.47
CA ALA A 277 -3.54 -17.09 -14.10
C ALA A 277 -3.99 -16.04 -13.07
N PHE A 278 -4.75 -16.45 -12.04
CA PHE A 278 -5.07 -15.58 -10.91
C PHE A 278 -3.81 -15.16 -10.14
N THR A 279 -2.96 -16.11 -9.77
CA THR A 279 -1.72 -15.84 -9.01
C THR A 279 -0.78 -14.88 -9.77
N PHE A 280 -0.62 -15.07 -11.08
CA PHE A 280 0.15 -14.16 -11.92
C PHE A 280 -0.43 -12.74 -11.90
N PHE A 281 -1.74 -12.61 -12.15
CA PHE A 281 -2.42 -11.31 -12.10
C PHE A 281 -2.29 -10.64 -10.73
N ASN A 282 -2.47 -11.40 -9.64
CA ASN A 282 -2.35 -10.89 -8.28
C ASN A 282 -0.96 -10.30 -8.01
N ASN A 283 0.10 -11.00 -8.39
CA ASN A 283 1.49 -10.54 -8.21
C ASN A 283 1.76 -9.19 -8.90
N PHE A 284 1.13 -8.94 -10.07
CA PHE A 284 1.23 -7.66 -10.77
C PHE A 284 0.42 -6.56 -10.09
N VAL A 285 -0.86 -6.80 -9.78
CA VAL A 285 -1.73 -5.77 -9.19
C VAL A 285 -1.25 -5.36 -7.80
N ASP A 286 -0.67 -6.28 -7.04
CA ASP A 286 -0.04 -5.99 -5.75
C ASP A 286 1.02 -4.89 -5.85
N GLY A 287 1.72 -4.77 -6.99
CA GLY A 287 2.66 -3.67 -7.20
C GLY A 287 1.98 -2.29 -7.17
N PHE A 288 0.80 -2.16 -7.77
CA PHE A 288 -0.02 -0.94 -7.69
C PHE A 288 -0.66 -0.77 -6.31
N ALA A 289 -1.06 -1.86 -5.64
CA ALA A 289 -1.57 -1.80 -4.27
C ALA A 289 -0.50 -1.25 -3.32
N PHE A 290 0.76 -1.70 -3.43
CA PHE A 290 1.86 -1.21 -2.59
C PHE A 290 2.21 0.24 -2.90
N ALA A 291 2.12 0.67 -4.17
CA ALA A 291 2.24 2.08 -4.53
C ALA A 291 1.09 2.90 -3.90
N GLY A 292 -0.13 2.38 -3.90
CA GLY A 292 -1.28 3.00 -3.24
C GLY A 292 -1.07 3.15 -1.73
N GLU A 293 -0.64 2.09 -1.06
CA GLU A 293 -0.30 2.07 0.36
C GLU A 293 0.67 3.19 0.75
N ALA A 294 1.76 3.30 0.00
CA ALA A 294 2.78 4.33 0.21
C ALA A 294 2.24 5.75 -0.08
N ILE A 295 1.63 5.98 -1.25
CA ILE A 295 1.23 7.32 -1.69
C ILE A 295 0.04 7.84 -0.89
N VAL A 296 -1.00 7.02 -0.74
CA VAL A 296 -2.22 7.38 0.00
C VAL A 296 -1.88 7.61 1.47
N GLY A 297 -1.09 6.72 2.09
CA GLY A 297 -0.67 6.91 3.47
C GLY A 297 0.14 8.18 3.67
N HIS A 298 1.02 8.52 2.72
CA HIS A 298 1.79 9.76 2.76
C HIS A 298 0.91 11.01 2.65
N TYR A 299 -0.02 11.08 1.70
CA TYR A 299 -0.93 12.22 1.60
C TYR A 299 -1.91 12.31 2.77
N TYR A 300 -2.34 11.18 3.32
CA TYR A 300 -3.12 11.13 4.55
C TYR A 300 -2.33 11.70 5.75
N GLY A 301 -1.06 11.32 5.89
CA GLY A 301 -0.16 11.86 6.91
C GLY A 301 0.10 13.36 6.77
N MET A 302 0.17 13.89 5.55
CA MET A 302 0.25 15.34 5.28
C MET A 302 -1.07 16.08 5.52
N LYS A 303 -2.16 15.38 5.85
CA LYS A 303 -3.52 15.94 5.89
C LYS A 303 -3.95 16.61 4.57
N ASN A 304 -3.37 16.22 3.43
CA ASN A 304 -3.70 16.79 2.12
C ASN A 304 -4.74 15.92 1.40
N ARG A 305 -6.02 16.29 1.53
CA ARG A 305 -7.15 15.52 0.97
C ARG A 305 -7.19 15.56 -0.56
N HIS A 306 -6.92 16.70 -1.19
CA HIS A 306 -6.93 16.85 -2.65
C HIS A 306 -5.98 15.85 -3.32
N LEU A 307 -4.70 15.83 -2.91
CA LEU A 307 -3.70 14.93 -3.46
C LEU A 307 -4.00 13.47 -3.14
N LEU A 308 -4.57 13.19 -1.97
CA LEU A 308 -5.00 11.85 -1.59
C LEU A 308 -6.10 11.35 -2.54
N THR A 309 -7.21 12.08 -2.69
CA THR A 309 -8.34 11.69 -3.53
C THR A 309 -7.92 11.59 -5.00
N LYS A 310 -7.09 12.52 -5.48
CA LYS A 310 -6.53 12.48 -6.84
C LYS A 310 -5.63 11.27 -7.06
N SER A 311 -4.81 10.90 -6.08
CA SER A 311 -3.97 9.70 -6.16
C SER A 311 -4.80 8.43 -6.23
N VAL A 312 -5.88 8.31 -5.43
CA VAL A 312 -6.78 7.15 -5.50
C VAL A 312 -7.45 7.04 -6.87
N LYS A 313 -7.94 8.16 -7.44
CA LYS A 313 -8.52 8.16 -8.80
C LYS A 313 -7.51 7.70 -9.86
N LEU A 314 -6.27 8.19 -9.81
CA LEU A 314 -5.23 7.80 -10.76
C LEU A 314 -4.80 6.34 -10.59
N LEU A 315 -4.72 5.85 -9.35
CA LEU A 315 -4.48 4.43 -9.06
C LEU A 315 -5.58 3.55 -9.66
N ILE A 316 -6.85 3.94 -9.54
CA ILE A 316 -7.97 3.22 -10.17
C ILE A 316 -7.83 3.20 -11.70
N VAL A 317 -7.45 4.31 -12.33
CA VAL A 317 -7.22 4.37 -13.78
C VAL A 317 -6.11 3.43 -14.21
N TRP A 318 -4.97 3.42 -13.51
CA TRP A 318 -3.87 2.50 -13.80
C TRP A 318 -4.26 1.04 -13.57
N GLY A 319 -4.93 0.75 -12.45
CA GLY A 319 -5.43 -0.58 -12.13
C GLY A 319 -6.42 -1.10 -13.16
N ALA A 320 -7.37 -0.27 -13.59
CA ALA A 320 -8.36 -0.61 -14.62
C ALA A 320 -7.68 -0.84 -15.98
N THR A 321 -6.74 0.03 -16.37
CA THR A 321 -5.98 -0.11 -17.61
C THR A 321 -5.20 -1.43 -17.62
N PHE A 322 -4.50 -1.73 -16.53
CA PHE A 322 -3.75 -2.97 -16.39
C PHE A 322 -4.67 -4.21 -16.37
N ALA A 323 -5.81 -4.14 -15.67
CA ALA A 323 -6.80 -5.20 -15.63
C ALA A 323 -7.39 -5.51 -17.02
N LEU A 324 -7.73 -4.48 -17.79
CA LEU A 324 -8.21 -4.62 -19.17
C LEU A 324 -7.15 -5.22 -20.08
N ILE A 325 -5.90 -4.75 -19.99
CA ILE A 325 -4.78 -5.32 -20.76
C ILE A 325 -4.57 -6.79 -20.39
N THR A 326 -4.59 -7.13 -19.11
CA THR A 326 -4.37 -8.51 -18.65
C THR A 326 -5.50 -9.43 -19.08
N SER A 327 -6.75 -8.96 -18.99
CA SER A 327 -7.93 -9.69 -19.48
C SER A 327 -7.85 -9.95 -20.98
N LEU A 328 -7.49 -8.93 -21.76
CA LEU A 328 -7.29 -9.07 -23.21
C LEU A 328 -6.13 -9.99 -23.55
N LEU A 329 -5.03 -9.92 -22.80
CA LEU A 329 -3.91 -10.85 -22.96
C LEU A 329 -4.37 -12.27 -22.70
N TYR A 330 -5.02 -12.57 -21.57
CA TYR A 330 -5.55 -13.90 -21.29
C TYR A 330 -6.50 -14.41 -22.36
N PHE A 331 -7.33 -13.54 -22.95
CA PHE A 331 -8.15 -13.91 -24.08
C PHE A 331 -7.31 -14.34 -25.31
N ILE A 332 -6.34 -13.51 -25.72
CA ILE A 332 -5.50 -13.76 -26.91
C ILE A 332 -4.55 -14.95 -26.73
N ILE A 333 -3.94 -15.10 -25.55
CA ILE A 333 -2.89 -16.09 -25.28
C ILE A 333 -3.38 -17.28 -24.46
N SER A 334 -4.69 -17.50 -24.32
CA SER A 334 -5.23 -18.59 -23.49
C SER A 334 -4.71 -19.96 -23.89
N GLU A 335 -4.78 -20.32 -25.17
CA GLU A 335 -4.25 -21.58 -25.71
C GLU A 335 -2.74 -21.78 -25.44
N PRO A 336 -1.84 -20.88 -25.89
CA PRO A 336 -0.41 -21.05 -25.63
C PRO A 336 -0.08 -20.97 -24.13
N PHE A 337 -0.88 -20.26 -23.32
CA PHE A 337 -0.71 -20.23 -21.87
C PHE A 337 -1.03 -21.58 -21.23
N LEU A 338 -2.14 -22.23 -21.60
CA LEU A 338 -2.50 -23.56 -21.09
C LEU A 338 -1.50 -24.62 -21.54
N ALA A 339 -1.12 -24.60 -22.82
CA ALA A 339 -0.12 -25.52 -23.39
C ALA A 339 1.28 -25.33 -22.79
N PHE A 340 1.65 -24.10 -22.42
CA PHE A 340 2.91 -23.85 -21.72
C PHE A 340 2.95 -24.47 -20.32
N LEU A 341 1.79 -24.56 -19.65
CA LEU A 341 1.72 -25.05 -18.28
C LEU A 341 1.57 -26.58 -18.19
N THR A 342 1.00 -27.24 -19.19
CA THR A 342 0.87 -28.70 -19.22
C THR A 342 0.70 -29.25 -20.63
N ASP A 343 1.26 -30.44 -20.90
CA ASP A 343 1.05 -31.18 -22.15
C ASP A 343 -0.17 -32.13 -22.09
N LYS A 344 -0.93 -32.13 -20.99
CA LYS A 344 -2.07 -33.04 -20.80
C LYS A 344 -3.32 -32.51 -21.47
N GLU A 345 -3.61 -33.00 -22.69
CA GLU A 345 -4.78 -32.59 -23.49
C GLU A 345 -6.10 -32.67 -22.72
N GLU A 346 -6.34 -33.72 -21.94
CA GLU A 346 -7.57 -33.87 -21.15
C GLU A 346 -7.78 -32.71 -20.15
N VAL A 347 -6.70 -32.27 -19.50
CA VAL A 347 -6.75 -31.17 -18.52
C VAL A 347 -6.96 -29.84 -19.25
N ILE A 348 -6.29 -29.64 -20.38
CA ILE A 348 -6.44 -28.46 -21.24
C ILE A 348 -7.88 -28.35 -21.73
N ASN A 349 -8.46 -29.44 -22.25
CA ASN A 349 -9.84 -29.48 -22.76
C ASN A 349 -10.87 -29.14 -21.66
N ILE A 350 -10.66 -29.61 -20.43
CA ILE A 350 -11.52 -29.24 -19.31
C ILE A 350 -11.31 -27.78 -18.91
N ALA A 351 -10.07 -27.29 -18.87
CA ALA A 351 -9.77 -25.90 -18.54
C ALA A 351 -10.41 -24.91 -19.51
N HIS A 352 -10.53 -25.26 -20.80
CA HIS A 352 -11.21 -24.46 -21.82
C HIS A 352 -12.64 -24.09 -21.43
N ASN A 353 -13.37 -25.01 -20.79
CA ASN A 353 -14.76 -24.77 -20.38
C ASN A 353 -14.90 -23.62 -19.36
N TYR A 354 -13.83 -23.31 -18.62
CA TYR A 354 -13.85 -22.33 -17.52
C TYR A 354 -13.03 -21.06 -17.80
N LEU A 355 -12.41 -20.93 -18.98
CA LEU A 355 -11.57 -19.79 -19.36
C LEU A 355 -12.28 -18.43 -19.27
N ILE A 356 -13.61 -18.41 -19.47
CA ILE A 356 -14.41 -17.19 -19.31
C ILE A 356 -14.19 -16.52 -17.95
N TRP A 357 -14.01 -17.31 -16.89
CA TRP A 357 -13.77 -16.77 -15.55
C TRP A 357 -12.37 -16.16 -15.42
N VAL A 358 -11.37 -16.75 -16.05
CA VAL A 358 -10.01 -16.19 -16.12
C VAL A 358 -9.99 -14.88 -16.88
N TYR A 359 -10.80 -14.73 -17.94
CA TYR A 359 -10.91 -13.47 -18.69
C TYR A 359 -11.57 -12.37 -17.84
N LEU A 360 -12.61 -12.71 -17.09
CA LEU A 360 -13.36 -11.74 -16.28
C LEU A 360 -12.63 -11.34 -14.99
N LEU A 361 -11.81 -12.24 -14.45
CA LEU A 361 -11.18 -12.10 -13.15
C LEU A 361 -10.34 -10.82 -12.98
N PRO A 362 -9.49 -10.40 -13.93
CA PRO A 362 -8.74 -9.16 -13.79
C PRO A 362 -9.65 -7.93 -13.64
N VAL A 363 -10.67 -7.83 -14.49
CA VAL A 363 -11.57 -6.67 -14.58
C VAL A 363 -12.49 -6.58 -13.35
N LEU A 364 -12.96 -7.72 -12.87
CA LEU A 364 -13.86 -7.77 -11.71
C LEU A 364 -13.08 -7.74 -10.38
N GLY A 365 -11.81 -8.17 -10.37
CA GLY A 365 -11.04 -8.33 -9.16
C GLY A 365 -10.07 -7.20 -8.81
N PHE A 366 -9.60 -6.40 -9.77
CA PHE A 366 -8.50 -5.43 -9.51
C PHE A 366 -8.81 -4.43 -8.38
N LEU A 367 -10.08 -4.03 -8.24
CA LEU A 367 -10.50 -3.07 -7.23
C LEU A 367 -10.26 -3.58 -5.81
N ALA A 368 -10.46 -4.87 -5.56
CA ALA A 368 -10.24 -5.46 -4.24
C ALA A 368 -8.79 -5.32 -3.77
N PHE A 369 -7.83 -5.55 -4.67
CA PHE A 369 -6.41 -5.44 -4.38
C PHE A 369 -5.95 -3.97 -4.31
N LEU A 370 -6.44 -3.14 -5.24
CA LEU A 370 -6.10 -1.72 -5.25
C LEU A 370 -6.58 -1.00 -3.98
N TYR A 371 -7.81 -1.27 -3.55
CA TYR A 371 -8.35 -0.68 -2.33
C TYR A 371 -7.74 -1.26 -1.06
N ASP A 372 -7.18 -2.47 -1.07
CA ASP A 372 -6.34 -2.91 0.05
C ASP A 372 -5.17 -1.96 0.26
N GLY A 373 -4.50 -1.55 -0.83
CA GLY A 373 -3.47 -0.52 -0.78
C GLY A 373 -3.97 0.79 -0.15
N VAL A 374 -5.14 1.28 -0.59
CA VAL A 374 -5.76 2.50 -0.07
C VAL A 374 -6.05 2.40 1.44
N PHE A 375 -6.71 1.31 1.86
CA PHE A 375 -7.15 1.10 3.24
C PHE A 375 -5.97 0.88 4.19
N VAL A 376 -4.95 0.13 3.75
CA VAL A 376 -3.72 -0.03 4.53
C VAL A 376 -2.97 1.30 4.62
N GLY A 377 -2.90 2.08 3.53
CA GLY A 377 -2.29 3.42 3.54
C GLY A 377 -2.90 4.36 4.57
N ILE A 378 -4.24 4.44 4.65
CA ILE A 378 -4.94 5.23 5.69
C ILE A 378 -5.12 4.48 7.02
N THR A 379 -4.60 3.26 7.15
CA THR A 379 -4.74 2.37 8.32
C THR A 379 -6.19 2.06 8.74
N ALA A 380 -7.14 2.08 7.79
CA ALA A 380 -8.54 1.68 7.98
C ALA A 380 -8.70 0.15 7.93
N THR A 381 -7.90 -0.58 8.71
CA THR A 381 -7.80 -2.04 8.58
C THR A 381 -9.01 -2.78 9.14
N ARG A 382 -9.77 -2.15 10.04
CA ARG A 382 -11.04 -2.71 10.54
C ARG A 382 -12.04 -2.85 9.41
N GLU A 383 -12.16 -1.82 8.60
CA GLU A 383 -13.11 -1.76 7.49
C GLU A 383 -12.65 -2.64 6.33
N MET A 384 -11.33 -2.78 6.14
CA MET A 384 -10.75 -3.80 5.28
C MET A 384 -11.16 -5.22 5.74
N LEU A 385 -11.11 -5.53 7.04
CA LEU A 385 -11.58 -6.80 7.59
C LEU A 385 -13.09 -7.01 7.40
N LEU A 386 -13.91 -5.99 7.68
CA LEU A 386 -15.37 -6.06 7.50
C LEU A 386 -15.74 -6.31 6.03
N SER A 387 -15.06 -5.66 5.09
CA SER A 387 -15.27 -5.89 3.66
C SER A 387 -14.90 -7.32 3.25
N MET A 388 -13.86 -7.91 3.87
CA MET A 388 -13.48 -9.30 3.63
C MET A 388 -14.50 -10.28 4.20
N LEU A 389 -14.99 -10.06 5.43
CA LEU A 389 -16.03 -10.89 6.04
C LEU A 389 -17.31 -10.91 5.18
N PHE A 390 -17.72 -9.73 4.69
CA PHE A 390 -18.84 -9.62 3.76
C PHE A 390 -18.58 -10.41 2.46
N ALA A 391 -17.38 -10.27 1.88
CA ALA A 391 -17.03 -11.00 0.66
C ALA A 391 -17.01 -12.53 0.86
N VAL A 392 -16.52 -13.02 2.01
CA VAL A 392 -16.58 -14.46 2.36
C VAL A 392 -18.03 -14.95 2.43
N ALA A 393 -18.92 -14.18 3.05
CA ALA A 393 -20.33 -14.52 3.11
C ALA A 393 -20.95 -14.58 1.69
N VAL A 394 -20.61 -13.62 0.82
CA VAL A 394 -21.05 -13.62 -0.59
C VAL A 394 -20.50 -14.84 -1.34
N PHE A 395 -19.23 -15.20 -1.14
CA PHE A 395 -18.63 -16.39 -1.76
C PHE A 395 -19.43 -17.65 -1.43
N PHE A 396 -19.62 -17.95 -0.14
CA PHE A 396 -20.34 -19.17 0.25
C PHE A 396 -21.80 -19.13 -0.16
N ALA A 397 -22.47 -17.98 -0.03
CA ALA A 397 -23.85 -17.83 -0.49
C ALA A 397 -23.96 -18.16 -2.00
N LEU A 398 -23.10 -17.58 -2.83
CA LEU A 398 -23.14 -17.82 -4.28
C LEU A 398 -22.76 -19.26 -4.64
N TYR A 399 -21.74 -19.83 -4.00
CA TYR A 399 -21.33 -21.22 -4.26
C TYR A 399 -22.49 -22.21 -4.05
N PHE A 400 -23.29 -22.03 -2.99
CA PHE A 400 -24.40 -22.94 -2.66
C PHE A 400 -25.74 -22.59 -3.32
N THR A 401 -25.93 -21.36 -3.84
CA THR A 401 -27.23 -20.91 -4.38
C THR A 401 -27.25 -20.71 -5.89
N LEU A 402 -26.11 -20.54 -6.55
CA LEU A 402 -26.08 -20.36 -7.99
C LEU A 402 -26.59 -21.63 -8.70
N PRO A 403 -27.44 -21.48 -9.75
CA PRO A 403 -28.14 -22.60 -10.36
C PRO A 403 -27.37 -23.22 -11.53
N PHE A 404 -26.05 -23.01 -11.66
CA PHE A 404 -25.31 -23.68 -12.75
C PHE A 404 -25.41 -25.19 -12.56
N THR A 405 -25.72 -25.90 -13.65
CA THR A 405 -25.79 -27.36 -13.68
C THR A 405 -24.43 -27.99 -13.39
N ASP A 406 -23.37 -27.30 -13.78
CA ASP A 406 -21.99 -27.63 -13.46
C ASP A 406 -21.53 -26.86 -12.20
N ILE A 407 -21.23 -27.62 -11.15
CA ILE A 407 -20.81 -27.11 -9.84
C ILE A 407 -19.50 -26.32 -9.95
N ASN A 408 -18.65 -26.60 -10.92
CA ASN A 408 -17.39 -25.89 -11.07
C ASN A 408 -17.59 -24.47 -11.62
N HIS A 409 -18.63 -24.26 -12.44
CA HIS A 409 -19.06 -22.92 -12.81
C HIS A 409 -19.58 -22.13 -11.59
N ASN A 410 -20.31 -22.77 -10.66
CA ASN A 410 -20.68 -22.13 -9.38
C ASN A 410 -19.45 -21.71 -8.59
N LEU A 411 -18.43 -22.58 -8.52
CA LEU A 411 -17.18 -22.31 -7.79
C LEU A 411 -16.44 -21.10 -8.36
N TRP A 412 -16.19 -21.07 -9.66
CA TRP A 412 -15.50 -19.95 -10.29
C TRP A 412 -16.32 -18.66 -10.27
N ALA A 413 -17.65 -18.75 -10.48
CA ALA A 413 -18.54 -17.59 -10.36
C ALA A 413 -18.47 -16.99 -8.96
N ALA A 414 -18.57 -17.83 -7.91
CA ALA A 414 -18.41 -17.39 -6.52
C ALA A 414 -17.03 -16.75 -6.29
N PHE A 415 -15.96 -17.35 -6.84
CA PHE A 415 -14.60 -16.84 -6.73
C PHE A 415 -14.42 -15.45 -7.41
N VAL A 416 -14.96 -15.24 -8.60
CA VAL A 416 -14.85 -13.93 -9.25
C VAL A 416 -15.75 -12.90 -8.58
N MET A 417 -16.96 -13.30 -8.17
CA MET A 417 -17.93 -12.41 -7.56
C MET A 417 -17.56 -11.98 -6.13
N TYR A 418 -16.85 -12.80 -5.33
CA TYR A 418 -16.38 -12.33 -4.02
C TYR A 418 -15.34 -11.24 -4.16
N LEU A 419 -14.46 -11.30 -5.17
CA LEU A 419 -13.49 -10.24 -5.47
C LEU A 419 -14.23 -8.95 -5.86
N LEU A 420 -15.25 -9.05 -6.71
CA LEU A 420 -16.09 -7.91 -7.08
C LEU A 420 -16.82 -7.31 -5.88
N ALA A 421 -17.47 -8.15 -5.07
CA ALA A 421 -18.20 -7.74 -3.88
C ALA A 421 -17.28 -7.06 -2.86
N ARG A 422 -16.07 -7.59 -2.68
CA ARG A 422 -15.02 -7.02 -1.83
C ARG A 422 -14.62 -5.63 -2.30
N GLY A 423 -14.25 -5.47 -3.58
CA GLY A 423 -13.87 -4.18 -4.15
C GLY A 423 -15.02 -3.16 -4.11
N GLY A 424 -16.24 -3.58 -4.43
CA GLY A 424 -17.44 -2.75 -4.33
C GLY A 424 -17.73 -2.26 -2.90
N CYS A 425 -17.63 -3.16 -1.92
CA CYS A 425 -17.78 -2.83 -0.51
C CYS A 425 -16.75 -1.79 -0.05
N GLN A 426 -15.48 -1.99 -0.42
CA GLN A 426 -14.40 -1.05 -0.11
C GLN A 426 -14.59 0.31 -0.78
N ILE A 427 -15.08 0.37 -2.02
CA ILE A 427 -15.45 1.62 -2.68
C ILE A 427 -16.48 2.37 -1.84
N LEU A 428 -17.58 1.72 -1.47
CA LEU A 428 -18.66 2.34 -0.70
C LEU A 428 -18.17 2.89 0.65
N MET A 429 -17.35 2.12 1.36
CA MET A 429 -16.73 2.54 2.62
C MET A 429 -15.76 3.72 2.41
N SER A 430 -14.97 3.70 1.32
CA SER A 430 -13.98 4.73 1.02
C SER A 430 -14.59 6.11 0.74
N ARG A 431 -15.85 6.18 0.25
CA ARG A 431 -16.56 7.45 0.02
C ARG A 431 -16.68 8.28 1.30
N LYS A 432 -16.92 7.60 2.43
CA LYS A 432 -17.03 8.25 3.74
C LYS A 432 -15.68 8.66 4.31
N MET A 433 -14.64 7.86 4.10
CA MET A 433 -13.31 8.05 4.73
C MET A 433 -12.40 8.99 3.94
N VAL A 434 -12.40 8.85 2.63
CA VAL A 434 -11.49 9.54 1.71
C VAL A 434 -12.18 10.75 1.05
N GLY A 435 -13.47 10.97 1.33
CA GLY A 435 -14.26 12.01 0.67
C GLY A 435 -14.46 11.75 -0.82
N LEU A 436 -14.26 10.52 -1.30
CA LEU A 436 -14.53 10.13 -2.68
C LEU A 436 -16.03 10.33 -2.97
N GLY A 437 -16.38 11.45 -3.61
CA GLY A 437 -17.76 11.82 -3.95
C GLY A 437 -18.34 12.99 -3.17
N LYS A 438 -17.60 13.59 -2.21
CA LYS A 438 -17.90 14.96 -1.77
C LYS A 438 -17.28 15.94 -2.79
N PRO A 439 -17.93 17.08 -3.12
CA PRO A 439 -17.25 18.14 -3.85
C PRO A 439 -15.94 18.47 -3.12
N PHE A 440 -14.86 18.65 -3.88
CA PHE A 440 -13.54 18.94 -3.31
C PHE A 440 -13.64 20.20 -2.46
N GLU A 441 -13.55 20.12 -1.14
CA GLU A 441 -13.39 21.30 -0.30
C GLU A 441 -11.89 21.56 -0.13
N TYR A 442 -11.41 22.60 -0.80
CA TYR A 442 -10.07 23.12 -0.70
C TYR A 442 -9.98 24.08 0.49
N VAL A 443 -8.86 24.01 1.21
CA VAL A 443 -8.55 24.99 2.25
C VAL A 443 -7.64 26.05 1.64
N TYR A 444 -8.17 27.25 1.46
CA TYR A 444 -7.40 28.41 1.03
C TYR A 444 -6.95 29.22 2.23
N THR A 445 -5.75 29.78 2.15
CA THR A 445 -5.28 30.82 3.07
C THR A 445 -4.98 32.07 2.26
N LEU A 446 -5.75 33.11 2.52
CA LEU A 446 -5.73 34.37 1.80
C LEU A 446 -5.04 35.43 2.64
N SER A 447 -4.25 36.26 1.98
CA SER A 447 -3.81 37.55 2.52
C SER A 447 -4.91 38.56 2.24
N VAL A 448 -5.30 39.34 3.25
CA VAL A 448 -6.30 40.41 3.13
C VAL A 448 -5.65 41.71 3.61
N GLY A 449 -5.70 42.76 2.78
CA GLY A 449 -5.12 44.06 3.10
C GLY A 449 -6.00 45.23 2.67
N THR A 450 -5.97 46.32 3.44
CA THR A 450 -6.66 47.60 3.12
C THR A 450 -5.89 48.79 3.67
N THR A 451 -6.06 49.97 3.08
CA THR A 451 -5.53 51.23 3.65
C THR A 451 -6.52 51.91 4.62
N TYR A 452 -7.76 51.41 4.74
CA TYR A 452 -8.76 51.94 5.65
C TYR A 452 -8.64 51.29 7.04
N LEU A 453 -7.93 51.94 7.97
CA LEU A 453 -7.58 51.34 9.27
C LEU A 453 -8.79 51.05 10.18
N ASP A 454 -9.89 51.78 10.05
CA ASP A 454 -11.10 51.61 10.87
C ASP A 454 -12.15 50.68 10.23
N SER A 455 -11.75 49.84 9.27
CA SER A 455 -12.68 49.02 8.46
C SER A 455 -12.72 47.53 8.82
N GLU A 456 -12.12 47.13 9.95
CA GLU A 456 -12.02 45.73 10.38
C GLU A 456 -13.38 45.00 10.38
N GLU A 457 -14.37 45.54 11.10
CA GLU A 457 -15.67 44.89 11.26
C GLU A 457 -16.43 44.79 9.93
N LYS A 458 -16.28 45.82 9.07
CA LYS A 458 -16.88 45.86 7.75
C LYS A 458 -16.28 44.79 6.83
N ILE A 459 -14.97 44.60 6.85
CA ILE A 459 -14.27 43.57 6.06
C ILE A 459 -14.64 42.17 6.56
N LYS A 460 -14.60 41.95 7.89
CA LYS A 460 -15.00 40.67 8.50
C LYS A 460 -16.41 40.29 8.08
N ASN A 461 -17.39 41.18 8.22
CA ASN A 461 -18.78 40.89 7.89
C ASN A 461 -18.97 40.57 6.39
N TYR A 462 -18.35 41.34 5.50
CA TYR A 462 -18.49 41.12 4.06
C TYR A 462 -17.85 39.81 3.61
N LEU A 463 -16.60 39.58 3.98
CA LEU A 463 -15.88 38.38 3.58
C LEU A 463 -16.43 37.11 4.22
N SER A 464 -16.99 37.20 5.43
CA SER A 464 -17.72 36.07 6.03
C SER A 464 -19.04 35.77 5.31
N THR A 465 -19.63 36.76 4.62
CA THR A 465 -20.80 36.54 3.77
C THR A 465 -20.41 35.86 2.45
N GLU A 466 -19.32 36.30 1.82
CA GLU A 466 -18.79 35.71 0.59
C GLU A 466 -18.16 34.33 0.78
N PHE A 467 -17.62 34.10 1.98
CA PHE A 467 -16.98 32.87 2.44
C PHE A 467 -17.56 32.45 3.79
N PRO A 468 -18.72 31.75 3.81
CA PRO A 468 -19.41 31.36 5.05
C PRO A 468 -18.58 30.49 5.99
N SER A 469 -17.71 29.65 5.44
CA SER A 469 -16.79 28.79 6.19
C SER A 469 -15.40 29.43 6.26
N SER A 470 -15.32 30.64 6.81
CA SER A 470 -14.06 31.38 6.94
C SER A 470 -13.67 31.73 8.37
N GLN A 471 -12.36 31.84 8.60
CA GLN A 471 -11.76 32.17 9.89
C GLN A 471 -10.66 33.21 9.71
N PHE A 472 -10.76 34.31 10.44
CA PHE A 472 -9.77 35.39 10.43
C PHE A 472 -8.73 35.19 11.52
N SER A 473 -7.49 35.60 11.24
CA SER A 473 -6.52 35.94 12.29
C SER A 473 -6.88 37.29 12.93
N SER A 474 -6.09 37.70 13.93
CA SER A 474 -6.08 39.10 14.36
C SER A 474 -5.75 40.03 13.18
N PHE A 475 -6.15 41.29 13.29
CA PHE A 475 -5.81 42.32 12.33
C PHE A 475 -4.55 43.05 12.82
N TYR A 476 -3.62 43.31 11.90
CA TYR A 476 -2.33 43.92 12.18
C TYR A 476 -2.15 45.16 11.33
N ILE A 477 -1.66 46.24 11.94
CA ILE A 477 -1.26 47.43 11.21
C ILE A 477 0.22 47.29 10.85
N THR A 478 0.54 47.36 9.56
CA THR A 478 1.91 47.30 9.06
C THR A 478 2.22 48.48 8.15
N ASP A 479 3.46 48.92 8.13
CA ASP A 479 3.90 49.95 7.19
C ASP A 479 4.01 49.39 5.76
N ASP A 480 3.85 50.27 4.78
CA ASP A 480 4.06 49.97 3.36
C ASP A 480 5.51 49.56 3.11
N VAL A 481 5.72 48.52 2.31
CA VAL A 481 7.04 47.95 2.03
C VAL A 481 7.81 48.80 1.00
N SER A 482 7.15 49.75 0.34
CA SER A 482 7.82 50.67 -0.58
C SER A 482 8.53 51.81 0.17
N GLU A 483 9.84 51.98 -0.07
CA GLU A 483 10.72 52.98 0.57
C GLU A 483 10.25 54.45 0.45
N TYR A 484 9.21 54.71 -0.35
CA TYR A 484 8.70 56.05 -0.67
C TYR A 484 7.29 56.32 -0.10
N SER A 485 6.74 55.41 0.70
CA SER A 485 5.35 55.47 1.18
C SER A 485 5.30 55.36 2.70
N SER A 486 4.88 56.42 3.40
CA SER A 486 4.59 56.38 4.84
C SER A 486 3.20 55.81 5.16
N ARG A 487 2.67 54.94 4.29
CA ARG A 487 1.30 54.43 4.39
C ARG A 487 1.23 53.25 5.33
N LYS A 488 0.10 53.14 6.03
CA LYS A 488 -0.22 52.02 6.89
C LYS A 488 -1.29 51.16 6.23
N TYR A 489 -1.09 49.86 6.30
CA TYR A 489 -2.07 48.86 5.88
C TYR A 489 -2.61 48.15 7.10
N LEU A 490 -3.92 47.95 7.10
CA LEU A 490 -4.58 47.01 7.99
C LEU A 490 -4.62 45.65 7.26
N ASN A 491 -3.90 44.67 7.80
CA ASN A 491 -3.74 43.35 7.21
C ASN A 491 -4.26 42.24 8.11
N SER A 492 -4.78 41.18 7.53
CA SER A 492 -5.19 39.96 8.23
C SER A 492 -4.99 38.75 7.34
N VAL A 493 -5.03 37.57 7.94
CA VAL A 493 -5.02 36.28 7.25
C VAL A 493 -6.42 35.69 7.32
N LEU A 494 -6.94 35.24 6.20
CA LEU A 494 -8.26 34.62 6.10
C LEU A 494 -8.11 33.17 5.63
N ARG A 495 -8.54 32.21 6.46
CA ARG A 495 -8.70 30.82 6.06
C ARG A 495 -10.10 30.61 5.51
N VAL A 496 -10.22 29.96 4.37
CA VAL A 496 -11.50 29.68 3.71
C VAL A 496 -11.56 28.20 3.33
N GLU A 497 -12.64 27.53 3.68
CA GLU A 497 -13.00 26.23 3.09
C GLU A 497 -13.97 26.45 1.93
N SER A 498 -13.59 26.04 0.72
CA SER A 498 -14.38 26.31 -0.49
C SER A 498 -14.26 25.19 -1.51
N SER A 499 -15.32 24.99 -2.30
CA SER A 499 -15.34 24.02 -3.40
C SER A 499 -14.78 24.55 -4.72
N LEU A 500 -14.44 25.83 -4.77
CA LEU A 500 -13.88 26.48 -5.95
C LEU A 500 -12.48 25.96 -6.24
N THR A 501 -12.18 25.68 -7.51
CA THR A 501 -10.82 25.42 -7.98
C THR A 501 -9.93 26.65 -7.80
N LEU A 502 -8.61 26.50 -7.93
CA LEU A 502 -7.68 27.62 -7.78
C LEU A 502 -8.01 28.80 -8.71
N ASP A 503 -8.29 28.53 -9.99
CA ASP A 503 -8.59 29.59 -10.96
C ASP A 503 -9.93 30.28 -10.64
N GLU A 504 -10.94 29.52 -10.21
CA GLU A 504 -12.23 30.06 -9.77
C GLU A 504 -12.09 30.87 -8.47
N MET A 505 -11.24 30.42 -7.55
CA MET A 505 -10.97 31.14 -6.30
C MET A 505 -10.25 32.46 -6.57
N ILE A 506 -9.24 32.47 -7.44
CA ILE A 506 -8.57 33.70 -7.90
C ILE A 506 -9.56 34.64 -8.60
N ALA A 507 -10.44 34.11 -9.47
CA ALA A 507 -11.46 34.90 -10.12
C ALA A 507 -12.44 35.51 -9.09
N LYS A 508 -12.84 34.73 -8.08
CA LYS A 508 -13.73 35.18 -7.01
C LYS A 508 -13.08 36.26 -6.13
N THR A 509 -11.80 36.13 -5.76
CA THR A 509 -11.13 37.20 -4.99
C THR A 509 -11.03 38.49 -5.78
N LYS A 510 -10.75 38.43 -7.09
CA LYS A 510 -10.73 39.63 -7.96
C LYS A 510 -12.11 40.24 -8.19
N GLN A 511 -13.15 39.42 -8.26
CA GLN A 511 -14.53 39.92 -8.27
C GLN A 511 -14.87 40.67 -6.98
N ILE A 512 -14.48 40.13 -5.82
CA ILE A 512 -14.69 40.76 -4.52
C ILE A 512 -13.95 42.10 -4.42
N GLU A 513 -12.66 42.15 -4.80
CA GLU A 513 -11.89 43.41 -4.84
C GLU A 513 -12.58 44.48 -5.69
N SER A 514 -13.13 44.09 -6.85
CA SER A 514 -13.85 45.01 -7.73
C SER A 514 -15.14 45.53 -7.09
N GLN A 515 -15.91 44.67 -6.43
CA GLN A 515 -17.18 45.03 -5.77
C GLN A 515 -16.98 45.87 -4.52
N PHE A 516 -15.90 45.64 -3.76
CA PHE A 516 -15.57 46.39 -2.56
C PHE A 516 -15.05 47.81 -2.84
N GLY A 517 -14.82 48.13 -4.11
CA GLY A 517 -14.51 49.49 -4.55
C GLY A 517 -13.06 49.68 -4.94
N ARG A 518 -12.57 48.91 -5.91
CA ARG A 518 -11.36 49.30 -6.67
C ARG A 518 -11.68 50.47 -7.59
N LYS A 519 -11.96 51.66 -7.02
CA LYS A 519 -11.78 52.87 -7.81
C LYS A 519 -10.27 53.04 -7.97
N LYS A 520 -9.78 52.98 -9.22
CA LYS A 520 -8.48 53.58 -9.56
C LYS A 520 -8.62 55.10 -9.41
N GLU A 521 -8.78 55.59 -8.18
CA GLU A 521 -8.59 57.01 -7.91
C GLU A 521 -7.08 57.29 -7.94
N PRO A 522 -6.64 58.47 -8.41
CA PRO A 522 -5.23 58.85 -8.41
C PRO A 522 -4.62 58.93 -6.99
N SER A 523 -5.43 58.77 -5.94
CA SER A 523 -5.05 58.92 -4.52
C SER A 523 -4.16 57.78 -3.99
N GLY A 524 -4.19 56.60 -4.62
CA GLY A 524 -3.40 55.45 -4.18
C GLY A 524 -3.96 54.69 -2.96
N ASP A 525 -5.22 54.94 -2.58
CA ASP A 525 -5.91 54.17 -1.54
C ASP A 525 -6.32 52.78 -2.05
N VAL A 526 -6.22 51.77 -1.18
CA VAL A 526 -6.59 50.38 -1.48
C VAL A 526 -7.79 49.99 -0.60
N ALA A 527 -8.97 49.94 -1.21
CA ALA A 527 -10.20 49.56 -0.51
C ALA A 527 -10.12 48.15 0.06
N LEU A 528 -9.69 47.19 -0.76
CA LEU A 528 -9.46 45.80 -0.37
C LEU A 528 -8.55 45.14 -1.41
N ASP A 529 -7.54 44.41 -0.95
CA ASP A 529 -6.67 43.55 -1.76
C ASP A 529 -6.67 42.15 -1.16
N ILE A 530 -6.92 41.14 -1.98
CA ILE A 530 -7.04 39.74 -1.56
C ILE A 530 -6.19 38.86 -2.46
N ASP A 531 -5.14 38.29 -1.87
CA ASP A 531 -4.24 37.40 -2.57
C ASP A 531 -4.32 35.96 -2.03
N VAL A 532 -4.43 34.99 -2.94
CA VAL A 532 -4.40 33.57 -2.58
C VAL A 532 -2.94 33.17 -2.31
N VAL A 533 -2.60 32.92 -1.05
CA VAL A 533 -1.22 32.64 -0.63
C VAL A 533 -0.97 31.15 -0.48
N LEU A 534 -1.92 30.40 0.10
CA LEU A 534 -1.87 28.93 0.19
C LEU A 534 -3.14 28.26 -0.31
N MET A 535 -2.98 27.03 -0.77
CA MET A 535 -4.04 26.05 -1.04
C MET A 535 -3.61 24.69 -0.49
N ASP A 536 -4.37 24.11 0.43
CA ASP A 536 -4.09 22.80 1.06
C ASP A 536 -2.65 22.63 1.57
N SER A 537 -2.08 23.71 2.14
CA SER A 537 -0.69 23.83 2.61
C SER A 537 0.39 24.01 1.53
N GLN A 538 0.05 24.06 0.25
CA GLN A 538 0.98 24.45 -0.81
C GLN A 538 1.08 25.98 -0.88
N ILE A 539 2.31 26.51 -0.81
CA ILE A 539 2.57 27.94 -0.97
C ILE A 539 2.49 28.28 -2.46
N LEU A 540 1.57 29.18 -2.81
CA LEU A 540 1.36 29.69 -4.17
C LEU A 540 2.09 31.01 -4.39
N ARG A 541 2.20 31.84 -3.34
CA ARG A 541 2.90 33.13 -3.36
C ARG A 541 3.92 33.23 -2.24
N ASN A 542 5.18 32.91 -2.54
CA ASN A 542 6.28 32.99 -1.57
C ASN A 542 6.49 34.40 -1.00
N LYS A 543 6.30 35.45 -1.81
CA LYS A 543 6.49 36.83 -1.37
C LYS A 543 5.55 37.20 -0.22
N ASP A 544 4.27 36.87 -0.37
CA ASP A 544 3.25 37.22 0.62
C ASP A 544 3.25 36.25 1.81
N PHE A 545 3.60 34.98 1.55
CA PHE A 545 3.82 34.00 2.63
C PHE A 545 4.90 34.47 3.60
N ASN A 546 6.01 35.03 3.11
CA ASN A 546 7.14 35.44 3.93
C ASN A 546 6.96 36.80 4.63
N ARG A 547 5.80 37.46 4.52
CA ARG A 547 5.54 38.70 5.26
C ARG A 547 5.28 38.39 6.74
N ASP A 548 5.80 39.24 7.62
CA ASP A 548 5.71 39.02 9.08
C ASP A 548 4.27 38.87 9.57
N TYR A 549 3.37 39.77 9.19
CA TYR A 549 1.96 39.68 9.59
C TYR A 549 1.30 38.37 9.11
N PHE A 550 1.71 37.87 7.94
CA PHE A 550 1.13 36.66 7.36
C PHE A 550 1.60 35.43 8.14
N GLN A 551 2.89 35.36 8.50
CA GLN A 551 3.41 34.28 9.35
C GLN A 551 2.76 34.28 10.74
N ILE A 552 2.59 35.45 11.36
CA ILE A 552 1.94 35.59 12.67
C ILE A 552 0.48 35.14 12.57
N GLY A 553 -0.30 35.71 11.64
CA GLY A 553 -1.72 35.38 11.48
C GLY A 553 -1.96 33.93 11.06
N TYR A 554 -1.10 33.36 10.22
CA TYR A 554 -1.18 31.95 9.84
C TYR A 554 -0.94 31.01 11.03
N ASN A 555 -0.02 31.36 11.93
CA ASN A 555 0.22 30.60 13.15
C ASN A 555 -0.95 30.73 14.16
N GLU A 556 -1.59 31.90 14.25
CA GLU A 556 -2.80 32.09 15.06
C GLU A 556 -3.93 31.16 14.58
N ILE A 557 -4.22 31.18 13.28
CA ILE A 557 -5.25 30.30 12.68
C ILE A 557 -4.94 28.83 12.91
N LYS A 558 -3.68 28.42 12.79
CA LYS A 558 -3.25 27.05 13.11
C LYS A 558 -3.48 26.70 14.58
N THR A 559 -3.19 27.63 15.50
CA THR A 559 -3.32 27.38 16.94
C THR A 559 -4.78 27.24 17.36
N ILE A 560 -5.67 28.06 16.80
CA ILE A 560 -7.13 27.94 16.99
C ILE A 560 -7.63 26.54 16.61
N GLN A 561 -7.06 25.95 15.55
CA GLN A 561 -7.40 24.60 15.10
C GLN A 561 -6.99 23.50 16.09
N TYR A 562 -5.80 23.60 16.69
CA TYR A 562 -5.32 22.60 17.67
C TYR A 562 -5.98 22.71 19.04
N GLY A 563 -6.62 23.85 19.35
CA GLY A 563 -7.42 24.02 20.57
C GLY A 563 -8.76 23.27 20.55
N GLN A 564 -9.32 22.99 19.37
CA GLN A 564 -10.60 22.28 19.22
C GLN A 564 -10.47 20.76 19.00
N GLU A 565 -9.29 20.26 18.59
CA GLU A 565 -9.05 18.81 18.38
C GLU A 565 -8.65 18.05 19.69
N ASN A 566 -8.62 18.72 20.85
CA ASN A 566 -8.21 18.15 22.15
C ASN A 566 -9.37 17.79 23.10
N TYR A 567 -10.58 17.56 22.58
CA TYR A 567 -11.71 17.01 23.34
C TYR A 567 -12.26 15.73 22.72
#